data_AF-A0A1Y3D4M9-F1
#
_entry.id   AF-A0A1Y3D4M9-F1
#
_cell.length_a   1.000
_cell.length_b   1.000
_cell.length_c   1.000
_cell.angle_alpha   90.00
_cell.angle_beta   90.00
_cell.angle_gamma   90.00
#
_symmetry.space_group_name_H-M   'P 1'
#
loop_
_entity.id
_entity.type
_entity.pdbx_description
1 polymer ?
#
loop_
_entity_poly.entity_id
_entity_poly.type
_entity_poly.pdbx_seq_one_letter_code
_entity_poly.pdbx_strand_id
1 'polypeptide(L)' 'MMSFKSISNSSQAALYYESLATEDYYELGGEPSGYWVGALKSAMYLAGEVKNGELGKMLQGYHPTSRWS' A
#
# COMPACT_ATOMS: atom_id res chain seq x y z
N MET A 1 0.89 19.59 12.28
CA MET A 1 -0.56 19.32 12.41
C MET A 1 -0.84 17.97 11.77
N MET A 2 -1.52 17.06 12.45
CA MET A 2 -1.89 15.74 11.90
C MET A 2 -3.37 15.78 11.48
N SER A 3 -3.69 15.20 10.33
CA SER A 3 -5.05 15.10 9.81
C SER A 3 -5.47 13.65 9.66
N PHE A 4 -6.75 13.38 9.87
CA PHE A 4 -7.33 12.05 9.74
C PHE A 4 -8.42 12.09 8.66
N LYS A 5 -8.36 11.17 7.70
CA LYS A 5 -9.36 10.99 6.65
C LYS A 5 -9.72 9.51 6.54
N SER A 6 -11.01 9.20 6.62
CA SER A 6 -11.48 7.84 6.39
C SER A 6 -11.33 7.46 4.90
N ILE A 7 -10.89 6.24 4.63
CA ILE A 7 -10.87 5.67 3.28
C ILE A 7 -12.25 5.09 2.99
N SER A 8 -13.01 5.72 2.09
CA SER A 8 -14.37 5.30 1.73
C SER A 8 -14.43 4.35 0.52
N ASN A 9 -13.40 4.34 -0.33
CA ASN A 9 -13.28 3.45 -1.49
C ASN A 9 -11.89 2.82 -1.52
N SER A 10 -11.81 1.54 -1.17
CA SER A 10 -10.56 0.78 -1.06
C SER A 10 -9.82 0.67 -2.40
N SER A 11 -10.53 0.37 -3.48
CA SER A 11 -9.93 0.21 -4.81
C SER A 11 -9.35 1.53 -5.34
N GLN A 12 -10.08 2.64 -5.21
CA GLN A 12 -9.59 3.95 -5.63
C GLN A 12 -8.39 4.40 -4.79
N ALA A 13 -8.43 4.16 -3.48
CA ALA A 13 -7.31 4.50 -2.61
C ALA A 13 -6.06 3.68 -2.92
N ALA A 14 -6.20 2.37 -3.13
CA ALA A 14 -5.08 1.51 -3.51
C ALA A 14 -4.43 1.98 -4.81
N LEU A 15 -5.24 2.24 -5.84
CA LEU A 15 -4.73 2.75 -7.11
C LEU A 15 -3.98 4.07 -6.93
N TYR A 16 -4.54 5.02 -6.17
CA TYR A 16 -3.90 6.31 -5.92
C TYR A 16 -2.55 6.16 -5.22
N TYR A 17 -2.48 5.42 -4.11
CA TYR A 17 -1.23 5.30 -3.34
C TYR A 17 -0.19 4.40 -4.01
N GLU A 18 -0.60 3.40 -4.79
CA GLU A 18 0.34 2.59 -5.57
C GLU A 18 0.82 3.33 -6.83
N SER A 19 0.00 4.21 -7.42
CA SER A 19 0.41 5.04 -8.56
C SER A 19 1.32 6.19 -8.15
N LEU A 20 1.22 6.72 -6.92
CA LEU A 20 2.13 7.75 -6.39
C LEU A 20 3.60 7.29 -6.42
N ALA A 21 3.87 6.01 -6.13
CA ALA A 21 5.20 5.43 -6.26
C ALA A 21 5.68 5.32 -7.72
N THR A 22 4.78 5.47 -8.69
CA THR A 22 5.06 5.36 -10.13
C THR A 22 5.18 6.74 -10.79
N GLU A 23 4.56 7.77 -10.23
CA GLU A 23 4.62 9.12 -10.77
C GLU A 23 5.96 9.79 -10.40
N ASP A 24 6.72 10.12 -11.45
CA ASP A 24 8.07 10.67 -11.37
C ASP A 24 8.00 12.14 -10.95
N TYR A 25 7.87 12.36 -9.64
CA TYR A 25 7.28 13.59 -9.11
C TYR A 25 7.93 14.89 -9.58
N TYR A 26 9.19 14.85 -10.04
CA TYR A 26 9.86 15.98 -10.69
C TYR A 26 10.89 15.59 -11.79
N GLU A 27 10.65 14.52 -12.56
CA GLU A 27 11.44 14.04 -13.74
C GLU A 27 12.51 12.94 -13.54
N LEU A 28 13.01 12.61 -12.33
CA LEU A 28 14.15 11.67 -12.14
C LEU A 28 14.23 10.98 -10.74
N GLY A 29 13.13 10.84 -10.01
CA GLY A 29 13.18 10.34 -8.62
C GLY A 29 11.79 10.18 -8.00
N GLY A 30 11.23 8.98 -8.16
CA GLY A 30 9.91 8.61 -7.63
C GLY A 30 9.84 8.54 -6.11
N GLU A 31 8.62 8.59 -5.56
CA GLU A 31 8.40 8.30 -4.15
C GLU A 31 8.90 6.88 -3.81
N PRO A 32 9.59 6.71 -2.66
CA PRO A 32 10.04 5.39 -2.25
C PRO A 32 8.83 4.49 -2.03
N SER A 33 8.98 3.20 -2.36
CA SER A 33 7.93 2.22 -2.12
C SER A 33 7.47 2.25 -0.65
N GLY A 34 6.17 2.10 -0.42
CA GLY A 34 5.64 1.99 0.93
C GLY A 34 6.25 0.80 1.68
N TYR A 35 6.34 0.86 3.00
CA TYR A 35 6.88 -0.22 3.83
C TYR A 35 5.85 -0.75 4.82
N TRP A 36 5.88 -2.06 5.08
CA TRP A 36 5.06 -2.67 6.12
C TRP A 36 5.53 -2.26 7.53
N VAL A 37 4.63 -1.60 8.26
CA VAL A 37 4.84 -1.12 9.62
C VAL A 37 3.77 -1.65 10.58
N GLY A 38 4.09 -1.70 11.88
CA GLY A 38 3.19 -2.17 12.94
C GLY A 38 3.44 -3.60 13.39
N ALA A 39 2.92 -3.96 14.58
CA ALA A 39 3.19 -5.23 15.25
C ALA A 39 2.63 -6.45 14.50
N LEU A 40 1.53 -6.28 13.76
CA LEU A 40 0.88 -7.37 13.03
C LEU A 40 1.67 -7.88 11.82
N LYS A 41 2.64 -7.10 11.32
CA LYS A 41 3.42 -7.50 10.14
C LYS A 41 4.15 -8.82 10.35
N SER A 42 4.70 -9.05 11.55
CA SER A 42 5.42 -10.29 11.87
C SER A 42 4.48 -11.49 11.93
N ALA A 43 3.26 -11.32 12.44
CA ALA A 43 2.26 -12.38 12.50
C ALA A 43 1.71 -12.75 11.10
N MET A 44 1.69 -11.79 10.18
CA MET A 44 1.27 -11.98 8.79
C MET A 44 2.43 -12.26 7.83
N TYR A 45 3.65 -12.43 8.34
CA TYR A 45 4.87 -12.62 7.54
C TYR A 45 5.10 -11.52 6.49
N LEU A 46 4.76 -10.27 6.83
CA LEU A 46 4.96 -9.09 6.01
C LEU A 46 6.21 -8.33 6.45
N ALA A 47 7.10 -8.06 5.50
CA ALA A 47 8.33 -7.33 5.74
C ALA A 47 8.78 -6.58 4.49
N GLY A 48 9.51 -5.48 4.69
CA GLY A 48 10.04 -4.68 3.59
C GLY A 48 8.96 -3.89 2.87
N GLU A 49 9.18 -3.75 1.56
CA GLU A 49 8.36 -2.94 0.66
C GLU A 49 7.00 -3.59 0.38
N VAL A 50 5.95 -2.77 0.37
CA VAL A 50 4.63 -3.11 -0.13
C VAL A 50 4.73 -3.21 -1.66
N LYS A 51 4.37 -4.37 -2.21
CA LYS A 51 4.40 -4.59 -3.66
C LYS A 51 3.08 -4.16 -4.30
N ASN A 52 3.13 -3.91 -5.61
CA ASN A 52 1.94 -3.59 -6.40
C ASN A 52 0.83 -4.64 -6.20
N GLY A 53 -0.39 -4.17 -5.92
CA GLY A 53 -1.57 -4.97 -5.64
C GLY A 53 -1.71 -5.48 -4.20
N GLU A 54 -0.66 -5.41 -3.38
CA GLU A 54 -0.71 -5.87 -1.98
C GLU A 54 -1.56 -4.94 -1.09
N LEU A 55 -1.44 -3.62 -1.28
CA LEU A 55 -2.26 -2.65 -0.53
C LEU A 55 -3.74 -2.82 -0.91
N GLY A 56 -4.04 -3.01 -2.19
CA GLY A 56 -5.40 -3.27 -2.67
C GLY A 56 -6.05 -4.47 -1.99
N LYS A 57 -5.35 -5.62 -1.94
CA LYS A 57 -5.84 -6.82 -1.24
C LYS A 57 -6.09 -6.56 0.24
N MET A 58 -5.16 -5.88 0.92
CA MET A 58 -5.29 -5.55 2.34
C MET A 58 -6.52 -4.67 2.61
N LEU A 59 -6.73 -3.63 1.79
CA LEU A 59 -7.89 -2.74 1.92
C LEU A 59 -9.22 -3.42 1.58
N GLN A 60 -9.19 -4.54 0.85
CA GLN A 60 -10.36 -5.37 0.55
C GLN A 60 -10.59 -6.49 1.58
N GLY A 61 -9.70 -6.64 2.56
CA GLY A 61 -9.80 -7.66 3.61
C GLY A 61 -9.18 -9.01 3.26
N TYR A 62 -8.40 -9.10 2.18
CA TYR A 62 -7.64 -10.30 1.80
C TYR A 62 -6.22 -10.26 2.36
N HIS A 63 -5.60 -11.44 2.49
CA HIS A 63 -4.17 -11.51 2.78
C HIS A 63 -3.38 -10.93 1.59
N PRO A 64 -2.47 -9.95 1.80
CA PRO A 64 -1.83 -9.22 0.70
C PRO A 64 -0.98 -10.11 -0.22
N THR A 65 -0.41 -11.18 0.33
CA THR A 65 0.46 -12.12 -0.42
C THR A 65 -0.24 -13.41 -0.86
N SER A 66 -1.53 -13.61 -0.58
CA SER A 66 -2.23 -14.82 -1.03
C SER A 66 -2.31 -14.86 -2.56
N ARG A 67 -2.16 -16.06 -3.12
CA ARG A 67 -2.16 -16.31 -4.58
C ARG A 67 -3.55 -16.51 -5.18
N TRP A 68 -4.61 -16.48 -4.38
CA TRP A 68 -5.97 -16.78 -4.82
C TRP A 68 -6.83 -15.52 -4.75
N SER A 69 -7.36 -15.10 -5.90
CA SER A 69 -8.38 -14.07 -6.08
C SER A 69 -9.75 -14.71 -6.28
#